data_AF-A0A519LV41-F1
#
_entry.id   AF-A0A519LV41-F1
#
_cell.length_a   1.000
_cell.length_b   1.000
_cell.length_c   1.000
_cell.angle_alpha   90.00
_cell.angle_beta   90.00
_cell.angle_gamma   90.00
#
_symmetry.space_group_name_H-M   'P 1'
#
loop_
_entity.id
_entity.type
_entity.pdbx_description
1 polymer ?
#
loop_
_entity_poly.entity_id
_entity_poly.type
_entity_poly.pdbx_seq_one_letter_code
_entity_poly.pdbx_strand_id
1 'polypeptide(L)' 'DENFKKLIEGSKFAAWPGFGTFKKGKIALQDHGNNVWYRNIMIKE' A
#
# COMPACT_ATOMS: atom_id res chain seq x y z
N ASP A 1 4.09 11.77 10.37
CA ASP A 1 3.05 12.80 10.21
C ASP A 1 1.85 12.39 11.07
N GLU A 2 1.33 13.29 11.89
CA GLU A 2 0.18 13.03 12.76
C GLU A 2 -1.14 12.89 11.99
N ASN A 3 -1.28 13.61 10.87
CA ASN A 3 -2.46 13.52 10.02
C ASN A 3 -2.58 12.11 9.41
N PHE A 4 -1.46 11.56 8.94
CA PHE A 4 -1.43 10.22 8.37
C PHE A 4 -1.81 9.12 9.38
N LYS A 5 -1.41 9.27 10.65
CA LYS A 5 -1.79 8.33 11.71
C LYS A 5 -3.30 8.33 11.95
N LYS A 6 -3.93 9.51 12.02
CA LYS A 6 -5.39 9.64 12.17
C LYS A 6 -6.17 8.98 11.02
N LEU A 7 -5.66 9.08 9.78
CA LEU A 7 -6.26 8.40 8.64
C LEU A 7 -6.19 6.87 8.77
N ILE A 8 -5.08 6.32 9.30
CA ILE A 8 -4.93 4.89 9.53
C ILE A 8 -5.91 4.40 10.61
N GLU A 9 -6.02 5.13 11.72
CA GLU A 9 -6.93 4.80 12.84
C GLU A 9 -8.40 4.70 12.39
N GLY A 10 -8.82 5.54 11.44
CA GLY A 10 -10.17 5.50 10.85
C GLY A 10 -10.36 4.51 9.69
N SER A 11 -9.33 3.73 9.32
CA SER A 11 -9.35 2.85 8.14
C SER A 11 -9.52 1.38 8.49
N LYS A 12 -9.79 0.55 7.48
CA LYS A 12 -9.77 -0.92 7.60
C LYS A 12 -8.42 -1.51 8.04
N PHE A 13 -7.34 -0.70 8.01
CA PHE A 13 -5.99 -1.12 8.37
C PHE A 13 -5.63 -0.78 9.83
N ALA A 14 -6.55 -0.20 10.61
CA ALA A 14 -6.28 0.25 11.98
C ALA A 14 -5.72 -0.87 12.89
N ALA A 15 -6.15 -2.12 12.67
CA ALA A 15 -5.70 -3.27 13.45
C ALA A 15 -4.39 -3.90 12.95
N TRP A 16 -3.76 -3.37 11.89
CA TRP A 16 -2.58 -3.98 11.27
C TRP A 16 -1.29 -3.37 11.86
N PRO A 17 -0.52 -4.11 12.68
CA PRO A 17 0.66 -3.56 13.35
C PRO A 17 1.70 -3.07 12.34
N GLY A 18 2.13 -1.82 12.47
CA GLY A 18 3.15 -1.23 11.60
C GLY A 18 2.69 -0.88 10.17
N PHE A 19 1.38 -0.91 9.88
CA PHE A 19 0.88 -0.48 8.58
C PHE A 19 1.27 0.97 8.27
N GLY A 20 1.85 1.20 7.09
CA GLY A 20 2.24 2.53 6.62
C GLY A 20 3.43 3.18 7.34
N THR A 21 4.18 2.45 8.19
CA THR A 21 5.30 3.05 8.95
C THR A 21 6.66 2.94 8.26
N PHE A 22 6.83 1.96 7.36
CA PHE A 22 8.09 1.69 6.68
C PHE A 22 8.38 2.69 5.56
N LYS A 23 9.62 3.18 5.49
CA LYS A 23 10.08 4.14 4.47
C LYS A 23 10.55 3.49 3.17
N LYS A 24 10.76 2.17 3.18
CA LYS A 24 11.13 1.34 2.03
C LYS A 24 10.31 0.06 2.08
N GLY A 25 9.99 -0.50 0.92
CA GLY A 25 9.15 -1.68 0.81
C GLY A 25 9.16 -2.26 -0.59
N LYS A 26 8.24 -3.20 -0.84
CA LYS A 26 8.02 -3.81 -2.14
C LYS A 26 6.88 -3.08 -2.86
N ILE A 27 6.89 -3.15 -4.19
CA ILE A 27 5.75 -2.75 -5.02
C ILE A 27 4.91 -3.99 -5.28
N ALA A 28 3.60 -3.88 -5.07
CA ALA A 28 2.65 -4.96 -5.28
C ALA A 28 1.63 -4.57 -6.36
N LEU A 29 1.36 -5.50 -7.27
CA LEU A 29 0.23 -5.43 -8.20
C LEU A 29 -0.79 -6.44 -7.69
N GLN A 30 -1.98 -5.96 -7.31
CA GLN A 30 -3.05 -6.82 -6.84
C GLN A 30 -4.02 -7.14 -7.97
N ASP A 31 -4.39 -8.41 -8.03
CA ASP A 31 -5.62 -8.89 -8.65
C ASP A 31 -6.62 -9.23 -7.52
N HIS A 32 -7.91 -9.05 -7.81
CA HIS A 32 -9.03 -9.35 -6.93
C HIS A 32 -10.01 -10.38 -7.53
N GLY A 33 -9.51 -11.29 -8.38
CA GLY A 33 -10.27 -12.44 -8.89
C GLY A 33 -10.66 -12.35 -10.36
N ASN A 34 -10.06 -11.42 -11.12
CA ASN A 34 -10.36 -11.18 -12.52
C ASN A 34 -9.06 -11.17 -13.35
N ASN A 35 -9.15 -11.43 -14.65
CA ASN A 35 -7.93 -11.40 -15.46
C ASN A 35 -7.41 -9.97 -15.62
N VAL A 36 -6.14 -9.76 -15.27
CA VAL A 36 -5.42 -8.49 -15.41
C VAL A 36 -4.10 -8.74 -16.14
N TRP A 37 -3.78 -7.87 -17.11
CA TRP A 37 -2.54 -7.92 -17.88
C TRP A 37 -1.77 -6.61 -17.73
N TYR A 38 -0.47 -6.74 -17.40
CA TYR A 38 0.42 -5.61 -17.21
C TYR A 38 1.53 -5.61 -18.26
N ARG A 39 1.99 -4.43 -18.66
CA ARG A 39 3.18 -4.27 -19.50
C ARG A 39 3.83 -2.92 -19.23
N ASN A 40 5.12 -2.80 -19.53
CA ASN A 40 5.89 -1.55 -19.45
C ASN A 40 5.84 -0.87 -18.07
N ILE A 41 5.90 -1.65 -16.97
CA ILE A 41 6.01 -1.10 -15.62
C ILE A 41 7.48 -0.72 -15.38
N MET A 42 7.75 0.57 -15.33
CA MET A 42 9.08 1.14 -15.14
C MET A 42 9.14 1.91 -13.83
N ILE A 43 10.30 1.88 -13.17
CA ILE A 43 10.57 2.62 -11.95
C ILE A 43 11.91 3.35 -12.07
N LYS A 44 11.96 4.54 -11.48
CA LYS A 44 13.18 5.30 -11.23
C LYS A 44 13.12 5.75 -9.77
N GLU A 45 14.24 5.66 -9.07
CA GLU A 45 14.38 6.18 -7.70
C GLU A 45 14.41 7.72 -7.68
#